data_AF-A0A381VRR6-F1
#
_entry.id   AF-A0A381VRR6-F1
#
_cell.length_a   1.000
_cell.length_b   1.000
_cell.length_c   1.000
_cell.angle_alpha   90.00
_cell.angle_beta   90.00
_cell.angle_gamma   90.00
#
_symmetry.space_group_name_H-M   'P 1'
#
loop_
_entity.id
_entity.type
_entity.pdbx_description
1 polymer ?
#
loop_
_entity_poly.entity_id
_entity_poly.type
_entity_poly.pdbx_seq_one_letter_code
_entity_poly.pdbx_strand_id
1 'polypeptide(L)'
;MIARDVFHIRLKEMELQAERIMDPGLKTRPVAIISSSQPNGTIVSLSPEAEEDGLFHGMKVSVVRKMSHGVQLLPYNRSLYARVNRYVHQAVSMFTPIVEPEGFDGFYLDMKGMRAIRGDMQNVGISIVQKIRKQTNISGIVGISVNKLVSRIVTSVVPETIYEVEDGKEAQFLSLFKPPILPAVKENSVNRI
;
A
#
# COMPACT_ATOMS: atom_id res chain seq x y z
N MET A 1 28.82 13.77 -2.78
CA MET A 1 27.78 13.31 -3.73
C MET A 1 26.43 13.69 -3.12
N ILE A 2 25.47 14.21 -3.89
CA ILE A 2 24.13 14.50 -3.33
C ILE A 2 23.42 13.16 -3.18
N ALA A 3 23.05 12.79 -1.95
CA ALA A 3 22.24 11.60 -1.67
C ALA A 3 20.97 11.64 -2.53
N ARG A 4 20.71 10.53 -3.23
CA ARG A 4 19.44 10.33 -3.92
C ARG A 4 18.53 9.68 -2.89
N ASP A 5 17.53 10.40 -2.43
CA ASP A 5 16.55 9.86 -1.51
C ASP A 5 15.23 9.75 -2.30
N VAL A 6 14.72 8.53 -2.46
CA VAL A 6 13.42 8.25 -3.07
C VAL A 6 12.54 7.61 -2.02
N PHE A 7 11.41 8.23 -1.74
CA PHE A 7 10.43 7.65 -0.83
C PHE A 7 9.35 6.98 -1.66
N HIS A 8 8.94 5.79 -1.25
CA HIS A 8 7.71 5.17 -1.69
C HIS A 8 6.75 5.12 -0.50
N ILE A 9 5.57 5.69 -0.67
CA ILE A 9 4.48 5.66 0.30
C ILE A 9 3.47 4.61 -0.16
N ARG A 10 3.07 3.71 0.73
CA ARG A 10 2.03 2.71 0.46
C ARG A 10 0.96 2.71 1.54
N LEU A 11 -0.30 2.84 1.14
CA LEU A 11 -1.47 2.76 2.01
C LEU A 11 -2.04 1.33 1.97
N LYS A 12 -1.46 0.42 2.77
CA LYS A 12 -1.90 -0.99 2.79
C LYS A 12 -3.41 -1.07 3.06
N GLU A 13 -4.13 -1.84 2.23
CA GLU A 13 -5.58 -2.03 2.34
C GLU A 13 -6.37 -0.70 2.39
N MET A 14 -5.96 0.29 1.58
CA MET A 14 -6.57 1.63 1.57
C MET A 14 -8.09 1.59 1.42
N GLU A 15 -8.61 0.73 0.55
CA GLU A 15 -10.04 0.57 0.34
C GLU A 15 -10.76 0.12 1.62
N LEU A 16 -10.25 -0.88 2.33
CA LEU A 16 -10.82 -1.35 3.59
C LEU A 16 -10.77 -0.27 4.68
N GLN A 17 -9.64 0.42 4.80
CA GLN A 17 -9.49 1.53 5.74
C GLN A 17 -10.54 2.62 5.45
N ALA A 18 -10.72 2.99 4.18
CA ALA A 18 -11.69 4.00 3.77
C ALA A 18 -13.13 3.59 4.09
N GLU A 19 -13.52 2.34 3.80
CA GLU A 19 -14.87 1.85 4.14
C GLU A 19 -15.09 1.83 5.66
N ARG A 20 -14.11 1.39 6.47
CA ARG A 20 -14.20 1.40 7.94
C ARG A 20 -14.21 2.80 8.56
N ILE A 21 -13.69 3.80 7.86
CA ILE A 21 -13.81 5.21 8.27
C ILE A 21 -15.22 5.72 7.98
N MET A 22 -15.81 5.33 6.85
CA MET A 22 -17.17 5.73 6.47
C MET A 22 -18.23 5.03 7.32
N ASP A 23 -18.01 3.77 7.68
CA ASP A 23 -18.87 2.99 8.57
C ASP A 23 -18.03 2.31 9.67
N PRO A 24 -17.95 2.92 10.87
CA PRO A 24 -17.24 2.34 12.01
C PRO A 24 -17.76 0.97 12.46
N GLY A 25 -18.99 0.60 12.09
CA GLY A 25 -19.57 -0.73 12.37
C GLY A 25 -18.85 -1.89 11.68
N LEU A 26 -17.98 -1.58 10.70
CA LEU A 26 -17.19 -2.55 9.94
C LEU A 26 -15.85 -2.95 10.60
N LYS A 27 -15.44 -2.29 11.69
CA LYS A 27 -14.08 -2.45 12.26
C LYS A 27 -13.74 -3.84 12.78
N THR A 28 -14.73 -4.65 13.14
CA THR A 28 -14.55 -5.99 13.72
C THR A 28 -15.38 -7.03 12.98
N ARG A 29 -15.74 -6.74 11.73
CA ARG A 29 -16.56 -7.62 10.89
C ARG A 29 -15.71 -8.14 9.73
N PRO A 30 -15.92 -9.40 9.29
CA PRO A 30 -15.37 -9.88 8.03
C PRO A 30 -15.95 -9.05 6.88
N VAL A 31 -15.07 -8.34 6.18
CA VAL A 31 -15.43 -7.46 5.05
C VAL A 31 -14.58 -7.83 3.84
N ALA A 32 -15.22 -7.92 2.68
CA ALA A 32 -14.52 -8.03 1.40
C ALA A 32 -15.07 -7.02 0.40
N ILE A 33 -14.19 -6.21 -0.15
CA ILE A 33 -14.50 -5.27 -1.23
C ILE A 33 -14.34 -6.03 -2.54
N ILE A 34 -15.35 -5.91 -3.40
CA ILE A 34 -15.50 -6.71 -4.62
C ILE A 34 -15.54 -5.83 -5.86
N SER A 35 -14.92 -6.30 -6.94
CA SER A 35 -14.91 -5.60 -8.23
C SER A 35 -16.30 -5.51 -8.88
N SER A 36 -17.18 -6.46 -8.57
CA SER A 36 -18.56 -6.52 -9.05
C SER A 36 -19.39 -7.45 -8.17
N SER A 37 -20.68 -7.15 -8.00
CA SER A 37 -21.63 -8.04 -7.30
C SER A 37 -22.02 -9.27 -8.11
N GLN A 38 -21.67 -9.30 -9.40
CA GLN A 38 -21.94 -10.43 -10.29
C GLN A 38 -21.10 -11.66 -9.90
N PRO A 39 -21.53 -12.88 -10.27
CA PRO A 39 -20.83 -14.13 -9.95
C PRO A 39 -19.35 -14.21 -10.39
N ASN A 40 -19.00 -13.48 -11.45
CA ASN A 40 -17.65 -13.37 -12.02
C ASN A 40 -16.80 -12.26 -11.38
N GLY A 41 -17.38 -11.41 -10.51
CA GLY A 41 -16.63 -10.45 -9.73
C GLY A 41 -15.62 -11.14 -8.81
N THR A 42 -14.63 -10.40 -8.34
CA THR A 42 -13.54 -10.89 -7.50
C THR A 42 -13.32 -9.98 -6.30
N ILE A 43 -12.79 -10.55 -5.20
CA ILE A 43 -12.29 -9.76 -4.07
C ILE A 43 -11.08 -8.93 -4.53
N VAL A 44 -11.09 -7.63 -4.23
CA VAL A 44 -9.99 -6.69 -4.53
C VAL A 44 -9.27 -6.20 -3.26
N SER A 45 -9.94 -6.26 -2.11
CA SER A 45 -9.38 -5.99 -0.79
C SER A 45 -10.27 -6.69 0.22
N LEU A 46 -9.72 -7.17 1.32
CA LEU A 46 -10.46 -7.87 2.36
C LEU A 46 -9.86 -7.57 3.73
N SER A 47 -10.64 -7.82 4.76
CA SER A 47 -10.23 -7.62 6.15
C SER A 47 -9.50 -8.84 6.71
N PRO A 48 -8.65 -8.68 7.74
CA PRO A 48 -8.00 -9.81 8.41
C PRO A 48 -9.00 -10.86 8.89
N GLU A 49 -10.17 -10.45 9.37
CA GLU A 49 -11.24 -11.36 9.79
C GLU A 49 -11.79 -12.18 8.61
N ALA A 50 -11.84 -11.60 7.41
CA ALA A 50 -12.22 -12.32 6.20
C ALA A 50 -11.10 -13.26 5.70
N GLU A 51 -9.83 -12.92 5.92
CA GLU A 51 -8.71 -13.82 5.66
C GLU A 51 -8.71 -15.03 6.60
N GLU A 52 -9.02 -14.81 7.88
CA GLU A 52 -9.20 -15.88 8.88
C GLU A 52 -10.33 -16.83 8.50
N ASP A 53 -11.39 -16.33 7.85
CA ASP A 53 -12.47 -17.12 7.25
C ASP A 53 -12.04 -17.89 5.97
N GLY A 54 -10.78 -17.80 5.57
CA GLY A 54 -10.21 -18.48 4.41
C GLY A 54 -10.48 -17.79 3.06
N LEU A 55 -10.93 -16.54 3.07
CA LEU A 55 -11.05 -15.73 1.87
C LEU A 55 -9.69 -15.14 1.48
N PHE A 56 -9.49 -14.87 0.20
CA PHE A 56 -8.24 -14.27 -0.28
C PHE A 56 -8.47 -13.37 -1.50
N HIS A 57 -7.55 -12.44 -1.73
CA HIS A 57 -7.57 -11.53 -2.87
C HIS A 57 -7.69 -12.29 -4.21
N GLY A 58 -8.59 -11.84 -5.09
CA GLY A 58 -8.85 -12.47 -6.39
C GLY A 58 -9.84 -13.63 -6.35
N MET A 59 -10.30 -14.08 -5.16
CA MET A 59 -11.35 -15.08 -5.05
C MET A 59 -12.66 -14.58 -5.69
N LYS A 60 -13.31 -15.43 -6.48
CA LYS A 60 -14.57 -15.10 -7.18
C LYS A 60 -15.72 -14.95 -6.19
N VAL A 61 -16.58 -13.96 -6.41
CA VAL A 61 -17.79 -13.71 -5.61
C VAL A 61 -18.72 -14.93 -5.56
N SER A 62 -18.83 -15.69 -6.65
CA SER A 62 -19.57 -16.96 -6.67
C SER A 62 -19.02 -18.02 -5.72
N VAL A 63 -17.70 -18.03 -5.47
CA VAL A 63 -17.04 -18.94 -4.53
C VAL A 63 -17.24 -18.42 -3.10
N VAL A 64 -16.99 -17.13 -2.87
CA VAL A 64 -17.16 -16.49 -1.56
C VAL A 64 -18.56 -16.72 -1.00
N ARG A 65 -19.62 -16.50 -1.80
CA ARG A 65 -21.02 -16.71 -1.40
C ARG A 65 -21.37 -18.16 -1.02
N LYS A 66 -20.57 -19.14 -1.46
CA LYS A 66 -20.73 -20.55 -1.06
C LYS A 66 -19.93 -20.88 0.19
N MET A 67 -18.78 -20.22 0.40
CA MET A 67 -17.87 -20.46 1.51
C MET A 67 -18.29 -19.75 2.80
N SER A 68 -18.68 -18.48 2.71
CA SER A 68 -19.01 -17.66 3.89
C SER A 68 -20.34 -16.94 3.70
N HIS A 69 -21.20 -17.08 4.71
CA HIS A 69 -22.46 -16.33 4.82
C HIS A 69 -22.34 -15.13 5.78
N GLY A 70 -21.23 -15.05 6.54
CA GLY A 70 -20.98 -13.99 7.50
C GLY A 70 -20.20 -12.80 6.94
N VAL A 71 -19.49 -12.98 5.82
CA VAL A 71 -18.72 -11.91 5.18
C VAL A 71 -19.62 -10.86 4.54
N GLN A 72 -19.35 -9.59 4.85
CA GLN A 72 -19.99 -8.46 4.20
C GLN A 72 -19.27 -8.10 2.90
N LEU A 73 -19.96 -8.29 1.77
CA LEU A 73 -19.46 -7.92 0.45
C LEU A 73 -19.81 -6.47 0.12
N LEU A 74 -18.79 -5.63 -0.10
CA LEU A 74 -18.95 -4.22 -0.46
C LEU A 74 -18.58 -3.99 -1.93
N PRO A 75 -19.41 -3.29 -2.72
CA PRO A 75 -19.03 -2.93 -4.09
C PRO A 75 -17.86 -1.95 -4.12
N TYR A 76 -17.02 -2.01 -5.15
CA TYR A 76 -15.87 -1.09 -5.29
C TYR A 76 -16.30 0.38 -5.36
N ASN A 77 -15.93 1.16 -4.33
CA ASN A 77 -16.30 2.57 -4.23
C ASN A 77 -15.23 3.50 -4.84
N ARG A 78 -15.12 3.51 -6.17
CA ARG A 78 -14.11 4.29 -6.89
C ARG A 78 -14.10 5.78 -6.53
N SER A 79 -15.27 6.38 -6.27
CA SER A 79 -15.38 7.80 -5.91
C SER A 79 -14.76 8.08 -4.54
N LEU A 80 -15.04 7.23 -3.54
CA LEU A 80 -14.44 7.33 -2.21
C LEU A 80 -12.92 7.21 -2.28
N TYR A 81 -12.41 6.19 -2.97
CA TYR A 81 -10.98 5.92 -3.06
C TYR A 81 -10.23 7.00 -3.83
N ALA A 82 -10.81 7.54 -4.91
CA ALA A 82 -10.25 8.68 -5.63
C ALA A 82 -10.18 9.95 -4.77
N ARG A 83 -11.19 10.19 -3.91
CA ARG A 83 -11.20 11.33 -2.99
C ARG A 83 -10.14 11.17 -1.89
N VAL A 84 -10.00 9.96 -1.34
CA VAL A 84 -8.92 9.62 -0.40
C VAL A 84 -7.56 9.87 -1.03
N ASN A 85 -7.29 9.30 -2.22
CA ASN A 85 -6.04 9.48 -2.94
C ASN A 85 -5.70 10.96 -3.15
N ARG A 86 -6.69 11.79 -3.50
CA ARG A 86 -6.50 13.24 -3.66
C ARG A 86 -6.04 13.92 -2.36
N TYR A 87 -6.63 13.57 -1.21
CA TYR A 87 -6.20 14.12 0.07
C TYR A 87 -4.79 13.67 0.45
N VAL A 88 -4.45 12.41 0.18
CA VAL A 88 -3.09 11.89 0.40
C VAL A 88 -2.10 12.60 -0.50
N HIS A 89 -2.41 12.77 -1.79
CA HIS A 89 -1.60 13.52 -2.73
C HIS A 89 -1.31 14.93 -2.21
N GLN A 90 -2.35 15.65 -1.76
CA GLN A 90 -2.19 16.98 -1.16
C GLN A 90 -1.30 16.96 0.09
N ALA A 91 -1.41 15.93 0.93
CA ALA A 91 -0.57 15.75 2.10
C ALA A 91 0.91 15.63 1.73
N VAL A 92 1.22 14.75 0.78
CA VAL A 92 2.60 14.44 0.39
C VAL A 92 3.25 15.55 -0.44
N SER A 93 2.48 16.28 -1.24
CA SER A 93 2.98 17.45 -2.00
C SER A 93 3.50 18.60 -1.13
N MET A 94 3.23 18.59 0.18
CA MET A 94 3.82 19.55 1.12
C MET A 94 5.30 19.27 1.42
N PHE A 95 5.79 18.07 1.10
CA PHE A 95 7.14 17.62 1.45
C PHE A 95 8.14 17.79 0.32
N THR A 96 7.70 17.56 -0.92
CA THR A 96 8.48 17.73 -2.15
C THR A 96 7.57 18.20 -3.29
N PRO A 97 8.09 19.02 -4.23
CA PRO A 97 7.36 19.37 -5.45
C PRO A 97 7.23 18.22 -6.45
N ILE A 98 8.02 17.15 -6.32
CA ILE A 98 8.04 16.03 -7.28
C ILE A 98 7.37 14.82 -6.64
N VAL A 99 6.10 14.61 -6.99
CA VAL A 99 5.27 13.50 -6.55
C VAL A 99 4.77 12.74 -7.77
N GLU A 100 4.89 11.42 -7.76
CA GLU A 100 4.40 10.53 -8.80
C GLU A 100 3.43 9.49 -8.19
N PRO A 101 2.13 9.56 -8.53
CA PRO A 101 1.16 8.56 -8.08
C PRO A 101 1.43 7.17 -8.66
N GLU A 102 1.23 6.13 -7.84
CA GLU A 102 1.20 4.73 -8.23
C GLU A 102 -0.17 4.14 -7.85
N GLY A 103 -1.11 4.13 -8.79
CA GLY A 103 -2.47 3.66 -8.52
C GLY A 103 -3.24 4.56 -7.54
N PHE A 104 -4.07 3.96 -6.68
CA PHE A 104 -4.84 4.69 -5.68
C PHE A 104 -4.15 4.76 -4.31
N ASP A 105 -3.31 3.78 -3.99
CA ASP A 105 -2.73 3.57 -2.67
C ASP A 105 -1.22 3.86 -2.59
N GLY A 106 -0.57 4.18 -3.70
CA GLY A 106 0.88 4.37 -3.79
C GLY A 106 1.31 5.77 -4.26
N PHE A 107 2.46 6.24 -3.76
CA PHE A 107 3.12 7.47 -4.23
C PHE A 107 4.64 7.34 -4.16
N TYR A 108 5.33 7.77 -5.22
CA TYR A 108 6.77 8.04 -5.19
C TYR A 108 7.02 9.53 -4.97
N LEU A 109 7.99 9.84 -4.11
CA LEU A 109 8.44 11.19 -3.84
C LEU A 109 9.94 11.26 -4.15
N ASP A 110 10.34 12.19 -5.01
CA ASP A 110 11.76 12.53 -5.18
C ASP A 110 12.17 13.48 -4.04
N MET A 111 13.04 12.99 -3.16
CA MET A 111 13.55 13.71 -1.99
C MET A 111 15.02 14.14 -2.19
N LYS A 112 15.54 14.07 -3.42
CA LYS A 112 16.90 14.53 -3.73
C LYS A 112 17.11 15.98 -3.29
N GLY A 113 18.15 16.19 -2.49
CA GLY A 113 18.49 17.51 -1.94
C GLY A 113 17.62 17.96 -0.76
N MET A 114 16.52 17.25 -0.45
CA MET A 114 15.65 17.60 0.68
C MET A 114 16.33 17.36 2.03
N ARG A 115 17.35 16.50 2.10
CA ARG A 115 18.17 16.27 3.29
C ARG A 115 18.82 17.54 3.83
N ALA A 116 19.24 18.46 2.96
CA ALA A 116 19.80 19.75 3.38
C ALA A 116 18.76 20.70 3.99
N ILE A 117 17.48 20.55 3.63
CA ILE A 117 16.39 21.43 4.05
C ILE A 117 15.66 20.86 5.27
N ARG A 118 15.50 19.54 5.33
CA ARG A 118 14.64 18.85 6.28
C ARG A 118 15.39 17.99 7.30
N GLY A 119 16.71 17.81 7.15
CA GLY A 119 17.52 17.05 8.08
C GLY A 119 17.38 15.54 7.88
N ASP A 120 17.00 14.84 8.94
CA ASP A 120 16.92 13.38 8.94
C ASP A 120 15.75 12.83 8.11
N MET A 121 16.04 11.97 7.12
CA MET A 121 15.02 11.48 6.17
C MET A 121 14.02 10.50 6.81
N GLN A 122 14.42 9.75 7.84
CA GLN A 122 13.47 8.90 8.55
C GLN A 122 12.43 9.74 9.30
N ASN A 123 12.86 10.78 10.00
CA ASN A 123 11.96 11.73 10.66
C ASN A 123 11.03 12.43 9.65
N VAL A 124 11.50 12.71 8.43
CA VAL A 124 10.63 13.22 7.36
C VAL A 124 9.59 12.18 6.93
N GLY A 125 9.97 10.91 6.77
CA GLY A 125 9.03 9.83 6.45
C GLY A 125 7.96 9.64 7.53
N ILE A 126 8.35 9.70 8.81
CA ILE A 126 7.41 9.68 9.95
C ILE A 126 6.44 10.86 9.87
N SER A 127 6.96 12.07 9.60
CA SER A 127 6.16 13.28 9.47
C SER A 127 5.15 13.18 8.32
N ILE A 128 5.52 12.53 7.21
CA ILE A 128 4.63 12.27 6.07
C ILE A 128 3.47 11.37 6.51
N VAL A 129 3.74 10.21 7.13
CA VAL A 129 2.67 9.28 7.56
C VAL A 129 1.76 9.93 8.60
N GLN A 130 2.32 10.68 9.55
CA GLN A 130 1.53 11.42 10.54
C GLN A 130 0.62 12.46 9.87
N LYS A 131 1.13 13.17 8.84
CA LYS A 131 0.35 14.15 8.09
C LYS A 131 -0.79 13.50 7.32
N ILE A 132 -0.52 12.38 6.64
CA ILE A 132 -1.53 11.58 5.93
C ILE A 132 -2.62 11.14 6.91
N ARG A 133 -2.22 10.53 8.04
CA ARG A 133 -3.15 10.04 9.07
C ARG A 133 -3.98 11.17 9.65
N LYS A 134 -3.38 12.32 9.93
CA LYS A 134 -4.11 13.50 10.45
C LYS A 134 -5.17 14.02 9.47
N GLN A 135 -4.91 13.95 8.17
CA GLN A 135 -5.84 14.47 7.15
C GLN A 135 -6.90 13.47 6.70
N THR A 136 -6.59 12.17 6.78
CA THR A 136 -7.42 11.13 6.14
C THR A 136 -7.87 10.03 7.09
N ASN A 137 -7.31 9.95 8.30
CA ASN A 137 -7.40 8.80 9.20
C ASN A 137 -6.87 7.48 8.62
N ILE A 138 -6.16 7.52 7.49
CA ILE A 138 -5.56 6.34 6.86
C ILE A 138 -4.11 6.19 7.31
N SER A 139 -3.75 4.94 7.58
CA SER A 139 -2.38 4.53 7.89
C SER A 139 -1.66 4.11 6.62
N GLY A 140 -0.39 4.43 6.55
CA GLY A 140 0.49 4.04 5.46
C GLY A 140 1.88 3.76 5.97
N ILE A 141 2.71 3.24 5.09
CA ILE A 141 4.12 2.93 5.36
C ILE A 141 5.01 3.62 4.34
N VAL A 142 6.28 3.78 4.69
CA VAL A 142 7.29 4.49 3.90
C VAL A 142 8.51 3.60 3.70
N GLY A 143 8.86 3.37 2.45
CA GLY A 143 10.15 2.81 2.07
C GLY A 143 11.06 3.92 1.55
N ILE A 144 12.29 3.97 2.03
CA ILE A 144 13.29 4.96 1.63
C ILE A 144 14.47 4.21 1.01
N SER A 145 14.91 4.64 -0.17
CA SER A 145 16.15 4.14 -0.79
C SER A 145 16.64 5.09 -1.88
N VAL A 146 17.74 4.75 -2.56
CA VAL A 146 18.31 5.58 -3.63
C VAL A 146 17.55 5.56 -4.95
N ASN A 147 16.59 4.63 -5.08
CA ASN A 147 15.82 4.42 -6.29
C ASN A 147 14.40 3.90 -5.99
N LYS A 148 13.52 4.04 -6.98
CA LYS A 148 12.10 3.62 -6.90
C LYS A 148 11.93 2.11 -6.67
N LEU A 149 12.77 1.29 -7.28
CA LEU A 149 12.63 -0.17 -7.21
C LEU A 149 12.77 -0.65 -5.77
N VAL A 150 13.84 -0.26 -5.10
CA VAL A 150 14.13 -0.71 -3.74
C VAL A 150 13.16 -0.07 -2.75
N SER A 151 12.85 1.22 -2.87
CA SER A 151 11.89 1.87 -1.96
C SER A 151 10.49 1.25 -2.03
N ARG A 152 10.02 0.83 -3.20
CA ARG A 152 8.74 0.11 -3.35
C ARG A 152 8.80 -1.35 -2.92
N ILE A 153 9.95 -2.01 -3.03
CA ILE A 153 10.13 -3.35 -2.46
C ILE A 153 10.06 -3.27 -0.93
N VAL A 154 10.68 -2.28 -0.31
CA VAL A 154 10.62 -2.06 1.15
C VAL A 154 9.17 -2.04 1.63
N THR A 155 8.30 -1.22 1.03
CA THR A 155 6.88 -1.17 1.43
C THR A 155 6.09 -2.45 1.11
N SER A 156 6.67 -3.38 0.38
CA SER A 156 6.04 -4.66 0.05
C SER A 156 6.43 -5.78 1.03
N VAL A 157 7.66 -5.77 1.55
CA VAL A 157 8.23 -6.89 2.31
C VAL A 157 8.54 -6.57 3.76
N VAL A 158 8.68 -5.29 4.10
CA VAL A 158 9.05 -4.82 5.43
C VAL A 158 7.78 -4.49 6.23
N PRO A 159 7.61 -5.02 7.46
CA PRO A 159 6.43 -4.77 8.28
C PRO A 159 6.45 -3.39 8.97
N GLU A 160 7.62 -2.80 9.17
CA GLU A 160 7.79 -1.51 9.81
C GLU A 160 7.09 -0.38 9.04
N THR A 161 6.53 0.58 9.80
CA THR A 161 5.90 1.77 9.23
C THR A 161 6.87 2.59 8.39
N ILE A 162 8.16 2.57 8.74
CA ILE A 162 9.20 3.25 8.01
C ILE A 162 10.46 2.39 7.99
N TYR A 163 11.11 2.31 6.83
CA TYR A 163 12.37 1.62 6.71
C TYR A 163 13.22 2.25 5.59
N GLU A 164 14.50 2.47 5.88
CA GLU A 164 15.49 3.04 4.96
C GLU A 164 16.51 1.97 4.57
N VAL A 165 16.69 1.79 3.27
CA VAL A 165 17.82 1.07 2.69
C VAL A 165 18.85 2.11 2.28
N GLU A 166 19.90 2.21 3.07
CA GLU A 166 21.01 3.16 2.85
C GLU A 166 21.70 2.95 1.50
N ASP A 167 22.29 4.02 0.98
CA ASP A 167 23.09 4.01 -0.26
C ASP A 167 24.20 2.95 -0.20
N GLY A 168 24.24 2.07 -1.20
CA GLY A 168 25.19 0.96 -1.29
C GLY A 168 24.76 -0.30 -0.54
N LYS A 169 23.62 -0.30 0.17
CA LYS A 169 23.07 -1.47 0.86
C LYS A 169 21.98 -2.20 0.07
N GLU A 170 21.64 -1.74 -1.12
CA GLU A 170 20.54 -2.27 -1.93
C GLU A 170 20.75 -3.74 -2.30
N ALA A 171 21.96 -4.10 -2.74
CA ALA A 171 22.28 -5.48 -3.12
C ALA A 171 22.17 -6.42 -1.91
N GLN A 172 22.63 -5.97 -0.73
CA GLN A 172 22.51 -6.72 0.51
C GLN A 172 21.03 -6.90 0.91
N PHE A 173 20.24 -5.82 0.87
CA PHE A 173 18.81 -5.87 1.16
C PHE A 173 18.06 -6.82 0.21
N LEU A 174 18.31 -6.73 -1.10
CA LEU A 174 17.65 -7.58 -2.09
C LEU A 174 18.05 -9.06 -1.99
N SER A 175 19.26 -9.36 -1.52
CA SER A 175 19.74 -10.75 -1.36
C SER A 175 18.92 -11.59 -0.37
N LEU A 176 18.11 -10.93 0.48
CA LEU A 176 17.25 -11.58 1.47
C LEU A 176 15.96 -12.18 0.86
N PHE A 177 15.64 -11.86 -0.39
CA PHE A 177 14.34 -12.16 -0.98
C PHE A 177 14.45 -12.94 -2.30
N LYS A 178 13.39 -13.70 -2.61
CA LYS A 178 13.26 -14.43 -3.88
C LYS A 178 12.75 -13.50 -5.01
N PRO A 179 13.05 -13.79 -6.28
CA PRO A 179 12.68 -12.94 -7.43
C PRO A 179 11.23 -12.44 -7.52
N PRO A 180 10.18 -13.16 -7.05
CA PRO A 180 8.79 -12.67 -7.11
C PRO A 180 8.52 -11.36 -6.36
N ILE A 181 9.43 -10.87 -5.51
CA ILE A 181 9.30 -9.55 -4.88
C ILE A 181 9.49 -8.38 -5.87
N LEU A 182 10.05 -8.65 -7.05
CA LEU A 182 10.28 -7.64 -8.08
C LEU A 182 8.95 -7.23 -8.73
N PRO A 183 8.65 -5.92 -8.87
CA PRO A 183 7.37 -5.42 -9.38
C PRO A 183 6.91 -5.96 -10.73
N ALA A 184 7.87 -6.26 -11.62
CA ALA A 184 7.62 -6.70 -12.98
C ALA A 184 7.53 -8.23 -13.14
N VAL A 185 7.91 -8.98 -12.11
CA VAL A 185 7.94 -10.45 -12.18
C VAL A 185 6.55 -10.99 -11.89
N LYS A 186 5.85 -11.38 -12.97
CA LYS A 186 4.63 -12.20 -12.89
C LYS A 186 5.05 -13.64 -13.18
N GLU A 187 5.35 -14.44 -12.16
CA GLU A 187 5.47 -15.88 -12.40
C GLU A 187 4.07 -16.47 -12.59
N ASN A 188 3.84 -17.12 -13.74
CA ASN A 188 3.03 -18.33 -13.71
C ASN A 188 3.95 -19.38 -13.08
N SER A 189 3.62 -19.89 -11.89
CA SER A 189 4.44 -20.92 -11.23
C SER A 189 4.65 -22.10 -12.18
N VAL A 190 5.80 -22.17 -12.83
CA VAL A 190 6.25 -23.39 -13.51
C VAL A 190 6.82 -24.25 -12.39
N ASN A 191 5.94 -25.00 -11.73
CA ASN A 191 6.39 -26.15 -10.95
C ASN A 191 7.11 -27.07 -11.95
N ARG A 192 8.44 -27.04 -11.96
CA ARG A 192 9.20 -28.10 -12.63
C ARG A 192 8.79 -29.41 -11.97
N ILE A 193 8.09 -30.23 -12.73
CA ILE A 193 7.82 -31.64 -12.43
C ILE A 193 9.16 -32.38 -12.36
#